data_AF-A0A2N8HCL5-F1
#
_entry.id   AF-A0A2N8HCL5-F1
#
_cell.length_a   1.000
_cell.length_b   1.000
_cell.length_c   1.000
_cell.angle_alpha   90.00
_cell.angle_beta   90.00
_cell.angle_gamma   90.00
#
_symmetry.space_group_name_H-M   'P 1'
#
loop_
_entity.id
_entity.type
_entity.pdbx_description
1 polymer ?
#
loop_
_entity_poly.entity_id
_entity_poly.type
_entity_poly.pdbx_seq_one_letter_code
_entity_poly.pdbx_strand_id
1 'polypeptide(L)'
;MSCICHFFKVLARRAGLLTTVAAAAFFLGASAAEASVQVTEPAYPATEAGGESQYSHFPIPLNQYKPAPPDAGLMQVLTERNEQSGGFNLAVTLVFLGAIIHTFLAGRFERYSHKLALRYKEKLKETNFRVMHPEERLPVSFASAIFHFLGEVEAVFGIWIIPFMFVCWKYYSFEDFSAYLNYDCSFTEPMFVMIIMIIASSRPIFKLAESVVNYGAKLGKSSPGAWWISVMTLAPLLGSLITEPAAMTIGALILSKKFYDLKPKKTLMYATLGLLFVNISIGGTLTHFAAPPVVMVAEKWDWGLAHMIQHFGWKAISAIIISNLAYFFLFRKEFGRLAAQQREFNEFDDAVPQSWEDRNDKIPVWVTLAHVCFLTWTVLFAHEPVMFIGSFLFFIGFTVATPQYQNQMSLRVPMMVGFFLAGLVILGGVQAWWLEPVLTRLGDYAMIGATLLTAFNDNAAVTFLASTVPNLPEAVKYSVVAGAVTGGGLTVIANAPNPAGQAILGKYFKGINPLWLFAWAAFPTAVVFIFFTCFGH
;
A
#
# COMPACT_ATOMS: atom_id res chain seq x y z
N MET A 1 -15.89 24.21 29.14
CA MET A 1 -16.49 23.35 30.19
C MET A 1 -17.93 22.90 29.90
N SER A 2 -18.82 23.74 29.34
CA SER A 2 -20.25 23.37 29.15
C SER A 2 -20.53 22.27 28.09
N CYS A 3 -19.75 22.18 27.01
CA CYS A 3 -19.91 21.13 25.98
C CYS A 3 -19.42 19.75 26.44
N ILE A 4 -18.40 19.71 27.30
CA ILE A 4 -17.81 18.46 27.83
C ILE A 4 -18.82 17.77 28.76
N CYS A 5 -19.47 18.54 29.65
CA CYS A 5 -20.53 18.00 30.52
C CYS A 5 -21.73 17.45 29.73
N HIS A 6 -22.06 18.03 28.58
CA HIS A 6 -23.15 17.53 27.73
C HIS A 6 -22.75 16.22 27.01
N PHE A 7 -21.50 16.10 26.57
CA PHE A 7 -20.96 14.89 25.96
C PHE A 7 -20.98 13.70 26.93
N PHE A 8 -20.50 13.90 28.17
CA PHE A 8 -20.51 12.86 29.21
C PHE A 8 -21.91 12.49 29.70
N LYS A 9 -22.86 13.44 29.75
CA LYS A 9 -24.28 13.14 30.06
C LYS A 9 -24.95 12.27 28.99
N VAL A 10 -24.59 12.46 27.72
CA VAL A 10 -25.11 11.65 26.60
C VAL A 10 -24.46 10.26 26.59
N LEU A 11 -23.17 10.17 26.91
CA LEU A 11 -22.45 8.89 27.04
C LEU A 11 -23.01 8.03 28.19
N ALA A 12 -23.26 8.64 29.35
CA ALA A 12 -23.80 7.97 30.54
C ALA A 12 -25.24 7.46 30.35
N ARG A 13 -26.02 8.06 29.43
CA ARG A 13 -27.37 7.59 29.08
C ARG A 13 -27.38 6.40 28.13
N ARG A 14 -26.30 6.11 27.40
CA ARG A 14 -26.26 5.04 26.38
C ARG A 14 -25.31 3.89 26.70
N ALA A 15 -24.25 4.13 27.45
CA ALA A 15 -23.32 3.12 27.91
C ALA A 15 -23.33 3.18 29.44
N GLY A 16 -23.81 2.11 30.10
CA GLY A 16 -24.11 2.11 31.54
C GLY A 16 -22.97 2.67 32.40
N LEU A 17 -23.33 3.22 33.57
CA LEU A 17 -22.48 3.98 34.50
C LEU A 17 -21.06 3.41 34.69
N LEU A 18 -20.89 2.08 34.64
CA LEU A 18 -19.59 1.40 34.72
C LEU A 18 -18.63 1.70 33.56
N THR A 19 -19.12 1.84 32.33
CA THR A 19 -18.27 2.17 31.15
C THR A 19 -17.84 3.63 31.13
N THR A 20 -18.69 4.52 31.63
CA THR A 20 -18.36 5.94 31.78
C THR A 20 -17.40 6.18 32.94
N VAL A 21 -17.52 5.42 34.04
CA VAL A 21 -16.55 5.46 35.14
C VAL A 21 -15.21 4.83 34.74
N ALA A 22 -15.20 3.74 33.96
CA ALA A 22 -13.96 3.14 33.45
C ALA A 22 -13.23 4.06 32.44
N ALA A 23 -13.97 4.69 31.51
CA ALA A 23 -13.38 5.67 30.59
C ALA A 23 -12.92 6.94 31.32
N ALA A 24 -13.69 7.43 32.29
CA ALA A 24 -13.29 8.57 33.12
C ALA A 24 -12.06 8.24 33.98
N ALA A 25 -11.95 7.02 34.54
CA ALA A 25 -10.76 6.59 35.28
C ALA A 25 -9.54 6.45 34.37
N PHE A 26 -9.71 6.00 33.12
CA PHE A 26 -8.63 5.94 32.13
C PHE A 26 -8.11 7.34 31.75
N PHE A 27 -9.01 8.34 31.65
CA PHE A 27 -8.63 9.73 31.33
C PHE A 27 -8.24 10.59 32.54
N LEU A 28 -8.71 10.27 33.76
CA LEU A 28 -8.37 10.99 35.00
C LEU A 28 -7.13 10.42 35.70
N GLY A 29 -6.77 9.15 35.44
CA GLY A 29 -5.52 8.54 35.91
C GLY A 29 -4.30 8.96 35.09
N ALA A 30 -4.51 9.44 33.86
CA ALA A 30 -3.48 10.13 33.10
C ALA A 30 -3.38 11.57 33.62
N SER A 31 -2.62 11.77 34.72
CA SER A 31 -2.14 13.10 35.01
C SER A 31 -1.41 13.57 33.75
N ALA A 32 -1.78 14.74 33.22
CA ALA A 32 -0.93 15.48 32.33
C ALA A 32 0.34 15.82 33.11
N ALA A 33 1.26 14.84 33.19
CA ALA A 33 2.62 15.07 33.61
C ALA A 33 3.13 16.15 32.66
N GLU A 34 3.61 17.23 33.24
CA GLU A 34 4.26 18.31 32.54
C GLU A 34 5.21 17.69 31.52
N ALA A 35 4.98 17.96 30.23
CA ALA A 35 5.90 17.62 29.17
C ALA A 35 7.13 18.56 29.29
N SER A 36 7.84 18.48 30.41
CA SER A 36 9.23 18.85 30.46
C SER A 36 9.94 17.87 29.53
N VAL A 37 10.69 18.40 28.57
CA VAL A 37 11.68 17.64 27.79
C VAL A 37 12.71 17.14 28.81
N GLN A 38 12.41 16.04 29.52
CA GLN A 38 13.44 15.22 30.09
C GLN A 38 14.21 14.69 28.90
N VAL A 39 15.48 15.05 28.82
CA VAL A 39 16.43 14.40 27.92
C VAL A 39 16.45 12.95 28.36
N THR A 40 15.65 12.11 27.73
CA THR A 40 15.65 10.66 27.95
C THR A 40 17.00 10.16 27.45
N GLU A 41 17.84 9.68 28.37
CA GLU A 41 19.09 9.03 27.98
C GLU A 41 18.77 7.79 27.14
N PRO A 42 19.54 7.53 26.07
CA PRO A 42 19.29 6.37 25.23
C PRO A 42 19.57 5.07 26.00
N ALA A 43 18.64 4.12 25.95
CA ALA A 43 18.82 2.79 26.54
C ALA A 43 19.99 2.03 25.89
N TYR A 44 20.21 2.23 24.59
CA TYR A 44 21.40 1.75 23.87
C TYR A 44 22.02 2.90 23.07
N PRO A 45 23.21 3.39 23.46
CA PRO A 45 23.94 4.38 22.67
C PRO A 45 24.26 3.86 21.26
N ALA A 46 24.46 4.77 20.30
CA ALA A 46 24.82 4.45 18.90
C ALA A 46 25.87 3.33 18.73
N THR A 47 26.92 3.35 19.55
CA THR A 47 27.98 2.33 19.54
C THR A 47 27.49 0.93 19.93
N GLU A 48 26.51 0.86 20.84
CA GLU A 48 25.92 -0.39 21.32
C GLU A 48 24.76 -0.85 20.46
N ALA A 49 24.00 0.07 19.85
CA ALA A 49 22.93 -0.26 18.91
C ALA A 49 23.46 -0.69 17.52
N GLY A 50 24.72 -0.35 17.21
CA GLY A 50 25.32 -0.64 15.90
C GLY A 50 24.86 0.32 14.80
N GLY A 51 24.50 1.55 15.17
CA GLY A 51 23.89 2.54 14.28
C GLY A 51 23.50 3.81 15.03
N GLU A 52 22.26 4.26 14.86
CA GLU A 52 21.69 5.37 15.64
C GLU A 52 21.42 4.96 17.09
N SER A 53 21.41 5.92 18.02
CA SER A 53 21.08 5.65 19.42
C SER A 53 19.62 5.22 19.56
N GLN A 54 19.37 4.16 20.33
CA GLN A 54 18.03 3.65 20.63
C GLN A 54 17.62 4.09 22.03
N TYR A 55 16.41 4.64 22.16
CA TYR A 55 15.91 5.20 23.41
C TYR A 55 15.09 4.22 24.23
N SER A 56 14.34 3.33 23.58
CA SER A 56 13.61 2.28 24.29
C SER A 56 14.48 1.06 24.58
N HIS A 57 14.15 0.32 25.65
CA HIS A 57 14.88 -0.91 26.01
C HIS A 57 14.61 -2.09 25.07
N PHE A 58 13.70 -1.93 24.10
CA PHE A 58 13.35 -2.94 23.10
C PHE A 58 13.22 -2.33 21.70
N PRO A 59 13.43 -3.09 20.61
CA PRO A 59 13.95 -4.45 20.60
C PRO A 59 15.41 -4.48 21.07
N ILE A 60 15.90 -5.63 21.52
CA ILE A 60 17.33 -5.79 21.81
C ILE A 60 18.09 -5.65 20.48
N PRO A 61 19.07 -4.72 20.36
CA PRO A 61 19.85 -4.55 19.14
C PRO A 61 20.55 -5.85 18.73
N LEU A 62 20.69 -6.10 17.43
CA LEU A 62 21.10 -7.42 16.93
C LEU A 62 22.51 -7.84 17.37
N ASN A 63 23.41 -6.87 17.48
CA ASN A 63 24.79 -7.04 17.96
C ASN A 63 24.89 -7.29 19.48
N GLN A 64 23.80 -7.11 20.23
CA GLN A 64 23.74 -7.39 21.67
C GLN A 64 23.29 -8.83 21.97
N TYR A 65 22.80 -9.58 20.99
CA TYR A 65 22.54 -11.01 21.18
C TYR A 65 23.84 -11.78 21.33
N LYS A 66 23.83 -12.78 22.22
CA LYS A 66 24.97 -13.68 22.39
C LYS A 66 25.31 -14.35 21.05
N PRO A 67 26.59 -14.38 20.65
CA PRO A 67 26.99 -15.04 19.41
C PRO A 67 26.70 -16.54 19.54
N ALA A 68 25.93 -17.06 18.58
CA ALA A 68 25.62 -18.47 18.52
C ALA A 68 26.85 -19.28 18.06
N PRO A 69 26.97 -20.56 18.45
CA PRO A 69 27.98 -21.47 17.91
C PRO A 69 27.96 -21.50 16.37
N PRO A 70 29.12 -21.67 15.69
CA PRO A 70 29.19 -21.67 14.22
C PRO A 70 28.30 -22.73 13.54
N ASP A 71 28.03 -23.82 14.25
CA ASP A 71 27.21 -24.97 13.84
C ASP A 71 25.78 -24.94 14.40
N ALA A 72 25.39 -23.86 15.09
CA ALA A 72 24.06 -23.73 15.67
C ALA A 72 22.97 -23.71 14.59
N GLY A 73 22.01 -24.63 14.75
CA GLY A 73 20.81 -24.66 13.91
C GLY A 73 19.96 -23.40 14.08
N LEU A 74 19.13 -23.07 13.07
CA LEU A 74 18.25 -21.89 13.12
C LEU A 74 17.38 -21.87 14.39
N MET A 75 16.75 -23.00 14.73
CA MET A 75 15.90 -23.08 15.93
C MET A 75 16.65 -22.87 17.23
N GLN A 76 17.93 -23.24 17.30
CA GLN A 76 18.76 -22.98 18.46
C GLN A 76 19.00 -21.48 18.63
N VAL A 77 19.44 -20.81 17.55
CA VAL A 77 19.65 -19.34 17.54
C VAL A 77 18.38 -18.60 17.96
N LEU A 78 17.22 -18.99 17.42
CA LEU A 78 15.95 -18.33 17.73
C LEU A 78 15.54 -18.56 19.19
N THR A 79 15.72 -19.77 19.71
CA THR A 79 15.42 -20.08 21.11
C THR A 79 16.29 -19.25 22.06
N GLU A 80 17.60 -19.21 21.83
CA GLU A 80 18.55 -18.45 22.65
C GLU A 80 18.25 -16.94 22.63
N ARG A 81 17.96 -16.36 21.45
CA ARG A 81 17.57 -14.95 21.32
C ARG A 81 16.26 -14.65 22.07
N ASN A 82 15.28 -15.55 21.99
CA ASN A 82 14.01 -15.36 22.69
C ASN A 82 14.18 -15.47 24.22
N GLU A 83 14.97 -16.43 24.70
CA GLU A 83 15.32 -16.57 26.11
C GLU A 83 16.03 -15.31 26.65
N GLN A 84 16.97 -14.75 25.88
CA GLN A 84 17.64 -13.50 26.24
C GLN A 84 16.65 -12.32 26.38
N SER A 85 15.59 -12.29 25.58
CA SER A 85 14.52 -11.28 25.67
C SER A 85 13.46 -11.54 26.75
N GLY A 86 13.62 -12.60 27.55
CA GLY A 86 12.62 -13.01 28.55
C GLY A 86 11.27 -13.44 27.95
N GLY A 87 11.24 -13.84 26.67
CA GLY A 87 10.02 -14.23 25.94
C GLY A 87 9.30 -13.08 25.21
N PHE A 88 9.82 -11.85 25.27
CA PHE A 88 9.24 -10.70 24.57
C PHE A 88 9.22 -10.90 23.05
N ASN A 89 10.34 -11.37 22.49
CA ASN A 89 10.50 -11.59 21.05
C ASN A 89 9.41 -12.49 20.46
N LEU A 90 9.12 -13.62 21.12
CA LEU A 90 8.04 -14.50 20.71
C LEU A 90 6.67 -13.81 20.83
N ALA A 91 6.42 -13.05 21.90
CA ALA A 91 5.15 -12.36 22.09
C ALA A 91 4.86 -11.34 20.98
N VAL A 92 5.85 -10.52 20.62
CA VAL A 92 5.70 -9.52 19.53
C VAL A 92 5.62 -10.19 18.16
N THR A 93 6.31 -11.30 17.94
CA THR A 93 6.16 -12.09 16.70
C THR A 93 4.78 -12.74 16.59
N LEU A 94 4.18 -13.20 17.69
CA LEU A 94 2.79 -13.70 17.68
C LEU A 94 1.78 -12.60 17.36
N VAL A 95 1.98 -11.39 17.88
CA VAL A 95 1.18 -10.20 17.52
C VAL A 95 1.30 -9.90 16.03
N PHE A 96 2.53 -9.89 15.51
CA PHE A 96 2.82 -9.66 14.10
C PHE A 96 2.19 -10.73 13.19
N LEU A 97 2.34 -12.02 13.53
CA LEU A 97 1.69 -13.12 12.82
C LEU A 97 0.17 -13.03 12.89
N GLY A 98 -0.37 -12.56 14.02
CA GLY A 98 -1.79 -12.26 14.15
C GLY A 98 -2.27 -11.19 13.16
N ALA A 99 -1.49 -10.12 12.95
CA ALA A 99 -1.75 -9.12 11.93
C ALA A 99 -1.74 -9.70 10.51
N ILE A 100 -0.77 -10.55 10.20
CA ILE A 100 -0.70 -11.26 8.91
C ILE A 100 -1.95 -12.15 8.72
N ILE A 101 -2.30 -12.97 9.71
CA ILE A 101 -3.49 -13.84 9.65
C ILE A 101 -4.77 -13.00 9.50
N HIS A 102 -4.88 -11.89 10.22
CA HIS A 102 -6.01 -10.97 10.10
C HIS A 102 -6.13 -10.42 8.67
N THR A 103 -5.02 -10.07 8.01
CA THR A 103 -5.02 -9.61 6.61
C THR A 103 -5.66 -10.63 5.67
N PHE A 104 -5.37 -11.93 5.83
CA PHE A 104 -6.04 -12.99 5.05
C PHE A 104 -7.53 -13.16 5.38
N LEU A 105 -7.93 -12.80 6.60
CA LEU A 105 -9.31 -12.88 7.07
C LEU A 105 -10.12 -11.61 6.77
N ALA A 106 -9.49 -10.52 6.33
CA ALA A 106 -10.14 -9.24 6.05
C ALA A 106 -11.37 -9.37 5.13
N GLY A 107 -11.25 -10.10 4.02
CA GLY A 107 -12.38 -10.37 3.11
C GLY A 107 -13.49 -11.25 3.71
N ARG A 108 -13.27 -11.92 4.85
CA ARG A 108 -14.34 -12.54 5.65
C ARG A 108 -15.04 -11.48 6.49
N PHE A 109 -14.29 -10.62 7.20
CA PHE A 109 -14.84 -9.52 8.01
C PHE A 109 -15.70 -8.56 7.18
N GLU A 110 -15.25 -8.19 5.99
CA GLU A 110 -16.02 -7.35 5.05
C GLU A 110 -17.37 -7.99 4.67
N ARG A 111 -17.37 -9.28 4.34
CA ARG A 111 -18.60 -10.03 4.05
C ARG A 111 -19.53 -10.10 5.26
N TYR A 112 -19.00 -10.24 6.47
CA TYR A 112 -19.79 -10.17 7.70
C TYR A 112 -20.36 -8.76 7.92
N SER A 113 -19.59 -7.71 7.64
CA SER A 113 -20.09 -6.33 7.69
C SER A 113 -21.29 -6.13 6.78
N HIS A 114 -21.22 -6.57 5.52
CA HIS A 114 -22.35 -6.46 4.59
C HIS A 114 -23.60 -7.20 5.08
N LYS A 115 -23.44 -8.39 5.68
CA LYS A 115 -24.56 -9.13 6.28
C LYS A 115 -25.19 -8.36 7.45
N LEU A 116 -24.36 -7.76 8.32
CA LEU A 116 -24.84 -6.94 9.44
C LEU A 116 -25.53 -5.66 8.96
N ALA A 117 -25.00 -5.01 7.91
CA ALA A 117 -25.61 -3.84 7.29
C ALA A 117 -26.99 -4.16 6.71
N LEU A 118 -27.13 -5.29 6.01
CA LEU A 118 -28.41 -5.75 5.46
C LEU A 118 -29.44 -6.01 6.56
N ARG A 119 -29.08 -6.74 7.62
CA ARG A 119 -29.96 -6.98 8.77
C ARG A 119 -30.38 -5.70 9.46
N TYR A 120 -29.47 -4.73 9.61
CA TYR A 120 -29.80 -3.44 10.21
C TYR A 120 -30.75 -2.64 9.31
N LYS A 121 -30.56 -2.67 8.00
CA LYS A 121 -31.45 -2.04 7.02
C LYS A 121 -32.85 -2.66 7.03
N GLU A 122 -32.96 -3.98 7.20
CA GLU A 122 -34.24 -4.68 7.40
C GLU A 122 -34.92 -4.21 8.69
N LYS A 123 -34.19 -4.17 9.81
CA LYS A 123 -34.71 -3.66 11.09
C LYS A 123 -35.20 -2.21 11.01
N LEU A 124 -34.49 -1.34 10.29
CA LEU A 124 -34.91 0.05 10.06
C LEU A 124 -36.23 0.13 9.30
N LYS A 125 -36.41 -0.72 8.28
CA LYS A 125 -37.68 -0.82 7.53
C LYS A 125 -38.82 -1.28 8.42
N GLU A 126 -38.60 -2.29 9.27
CA GLU A 126 -39.60 -2.77 10.24
C GLU A 126 -40.02 -1.68 11.22
N THR A 127 -39.08 -0.84 11.67
CA THR A 127 -39.37 0.29 12.56
C THR A 127 -39.98 1.52 11.86
N ASN A 128 -40.29 1.44 10.56
CA ASN A 128 -40.75 2.58 9.75
C ASN A 128 -39.84 3.81 9.85
N PHE A 129 -38.53 3.61 10.01
CA PHE A 129 -37.57 4.71 10.12
C PHE A 129 -37.56 5.52 8.82
N ARG A 130 -37.79 6.83 8.93
CA ARG A 130 -37.72 7.79 7.82
C ARG A 130 -36.63 8.79 8.10
N VAL A 131 -35.85 9.08 7.07
CA VAL A 131 -34.92 10.20 7.05
C VAL A 131 -35.74 11.49 7.06
N MET A 132 -35.59 12.31 8.09
CA MET A 132 -36.41 13.50 8.29
C MET A 132 -35.80 14.72 7.60
N HIS A 133 -34.49 14.71 7.36
CA HIS A 133 -33.76 15.76 6.66
C HIS A 133 -32.99 15.24 5.43
N PRO A 134 -32.94 15.97 4.31
CA PRO A 134 -32.21 15.56 3.10
C PRO A 134 -30.71 15.29 3.34
N GLU A 135 -30.12 15.92 4.36
CA GLU A 135 -28.72 15.74 4.76
C GLU A 135 -28.50 14.62 5.79
N GLU A 136 -29.57 14.07 6.36
CA GLU A 136 -29.48 12.99 7.35
C GLU A 136 -29.06 11.69 6.66
N ARG A 137 -27.88 11.18 7.03
CA ARG A 137 -27.44 9.86 6.59
C ARG A 137 -28.19 8.78 7.36
N LEU A 138 -28.56 7.70 6.69
CA LEU A 138 -29.13 6.52 7.33
C LEU A 138 -28.23 6.08 8.49
N PRO A 139 -28.79 5.79 9.68
CA PRO A 139 -27.99 5.25 10.77
C PRO A 139 -27.34 3.94 10.30
N VAL A 140 -26.07 3.77 10.65
CA VAL A 140 -25.31 2.56 10.36
C VAL A 140 -25.24 1.71 11.63
N SER A 141 -25.25 0.39 11.47
CA SER A 141 -24.96 -0.51 12.58
C SER A 141 -23.51 -0.30 13.01
N PHE A 142 -23.29 0.07 14.27
CA PHE A 142 -21.93 0.21 14.82
C PHE A 142 -21.11 -1.08 14.66
N ALA A 143 -21.74 -2.24 14.84
CA ALA A 143 -21.10 -3.53 14.59
C ALA A 143 -20.73 -3.69 13.11
N SER A 144 -21.57 -3.27 12.16
CA SER A 144 -21.22 -3.27 10.73
C SER A 144 -20.03 -2.36 10.45
N ALA A 145 -19.98 -1.17 11.06
CA ALA A 145 -18.85 -0.24 10.90
C ALA A 145 -17.54 -0.84 11.44
N ILE A 146 -17.57 -1.48 12.62
CA ILE A 146 -16.39 -2.19 13.17
C ILE A 146 -15.94 -3.30 12.22
N PHE A 147 -16.85 -4.19 11.80
CA PHE A 147 -16.50 -5.29 10.90
C PHE A 147 -16.06 -4.82 9.52
N HIS A 148 -16.54 -3.66 9.07
CA HIS A 148 -16.07 -3.03 7.85
C HIS A 148 -14.63 -2.56 8.03
N PHE A 149 -14.32 -1.85 9.14
CA PHE A 149 -12.96 -1.40 9.43
C PHE A 149 -11.97 -2.56 9.64
N LEU A 150 -12.39 -3.64 10.33
CA LEU A 150 -11.63 -4.90 10.42
C LEU A 150 -11.49 -5.62 9.06
N GLY A 151 -12.34 -5.27 8.08
CA GLY A 151 -12.28 -5.81 6.73
C GLY A 151 -11.38 -5.03 5.78
N GLU A 152 -10.90 -3.85 6.18
CA GLU A 152 -9.96 -3.04 5.39
C GLU A 152 -8.54 -3.57 5.62
N VAL A 153 -7.91 -4.10 4.58
CA VAL A 153 -6.58 -4.74 4.67
C VAL A 153 -5.51 -3.75 5.13
N GLU A 154 -5.63 -2.48 4.73
CA GLU A 154 -4.70 -1.41 5.09
C GLU A 154 -4.84 -0.97 6.56
N ALA A 155 -5.99 -1.22 7.21
CA ALA A 155 -6.14 -0.91 8.63
C ALA A 155 -5.54 -1.98 9.56
N VAL A 156 -5.30 -3.18 9.05
CA VAL A 156 -4.98 -4.35 9.88
C VAL A 156 -3.77 -4.10 10.76
N PHE A 157 -2.62 -3.73 10.18
CA PHE A 157 -1.39 -3.51 10.95
C PHE A 157 -1.57 -2.40 12.00
N GLY A 158 -2.25 -1.32 11.65
CA GLY A 158 -2.55 -0.24 12.59
C GLY A 158 -3.47 -0.66 13.75
N ILE A 159 -4.45 -1.54 13.50
CA ILE A 159 -5.31 -2.12 14.56
C ILE A 159 -4.48 -2.98 15.52
N TRP A 160 -3.50 -3.72 15.01
CA TRP A 160 -2.66 -4.61 15.80
C TRP A 160 -1.62 -3.90 16.68
N ILE A 161 -1.45 -2.57 16.51
CA ILE A 161 -0.70 -1.74 17.47
C ILE A 161 -1.33 -1.81 18.87
N ILE A 162 -2.65 -1.96 18.99
CA ILE A 162 -3.33 -2.05 20.29
C ILE A 162 -2.86 -3.28 21.09
N PRO A 163 -2.96 -4.53 20.57
CA PRO A 163 -2.33 -5.68 21.21
C PRO A 163 -0.83 -5.52 21.48
N PHE A 164 -0.09 -4.92 20.54
CA PHE A 164 1.35 -4.69 20.70
C PHE A 164 1.68 -3.79 21.90
N MET A 165 0.92 -2.71 22.08
CA MET A 165 1.04 -1.82 23.24
C MET A 165 0.85 -2.59 24.55
N PHE A 166 -0.14 -3.49 24.63
CA PHE A 166 -0.34 -4.34 25.82
C PHE A 166 0.82 -5.31 26.05
N VAL A 167 1.43 -5.85 25.00
CA VAL A 167 2.65 -6.67 25.12
C VAL A 167 3.81 -5.84 25.63
N CYS A 168 4.06 -4.66 25.06
CA CYS A 168 5.14 -3.77 25.51
C CYS A 168 4.95 -3.38 26.99
N TRP A 169 3.74 -2.99 27.38
CA TRP A 169 3.42 -2.64 28.76
C TRP A 169 3.64 -3.81 29.73
N LYS A 170 3.39 -5.05 29.30
CA LYS A 170 3.59 -6.24 30.15
C LYS A 170 5.06 -6.59 30.39
N TYR A 171 5.90 -6.48 29.36
CA TYR A 171 7.31 -6.92 29.42
C TYR A 171 8.27 -5.79 29.82
N TYR A 172 7.94 -4.55 29.47
CA TYR A 172 8.73 -3.37 29.74
C TYR A 172 7.84 -2.34 30.46
N SER A 173 7.54 -1.21 29.82
CA SER A 173 6.75 -0.12 30.39
C SER A 173 5.96 0.63 29.29
N PHE A 174 5.04 1.51 29.69
CA PHE A 174 4.37 2.40 28.73
C PHE A 174 5.31 3.51 28.24
N GLU A 175 6.26 3.90 29.08
CA GLU A 175 7.33 4.84 28.79
C GLU A 175 8.25 4.29 27.69
N ASP A 176 8.65 3.02 27.78
CA ASP A 176 9.44 2.35 26.73
C ASP A 176 8.67 2.27 25.41
N PHE A 177 7.37 1.93 25.46
CA PHE A 177 6.52 1.96 24.27
C PHE A 177 6.45 3.36 23.65
N SER A 178 6.33 4.39 24.48
CA SER A 178 6.28 5.78 24.02
C SER A 178 7.63 6.24 23.46
N ALA A 179 8.75 5.84 24.08
CA ALA A 179 10.10 6.12 23.60
C ALA A 179 10.35 5.46 22.24
N TYR A 180 9.94 4.20 22.09
CA TYR A 180 10.03 3.46 20.82
C TYR A 180 9.28 4.18 19.69
N LEU A 181 8.07 4.67 19.96
CA LEU A 181 7.29 5.40 18.96
C LEU A 181 7.87 6.78 18.64
N ASN A 182 8.36 7.52 19.64
CA ASN A 182 8.76 8.91 19.45
C ASN A 182 10.17 9.08 18.90
N TYR A 183 11.08 8.16 19.23
CA TYR A 183 12.50 8.32 18.94
C TYR A 183 13.06 7.22 18.03
N ASP A 184 12.58 5.98 18.16
CA ASP A 184 13.16 4.83 17.44
C ASP A 184 12.42 4.49 16.13
N CYS A 185 11.18 4.96 15.96
CA CYS A 185 10.39 4.79 14.75
C CYS A 185 10.47 6.02 13.82
N SER A 186 10.86 5.82 12.55
CA SER A 186 10.70 6.85 11.51
C SER A 186 9.31 6.76 10.87
N PHE A 187 8.56 7.87 10.91
CA PHE A 187 7.30 8.03 10.17
C PHE A 187 7.45 8.86 8.89
N THR A 188 8.68 9.21 8.50
CA THR A 188 8.98 9.99 7.30
C THR A 188 8.40 9.32 6.05
N GLU A 189 8.65 8.03 5.86
CA GLU A 189 8.23 7.26 4.69
C GLU A 189 6.70 7.08 4.62
N PRO A 190 5.99 6.65 5.69
CA PRO A 190 4.52 6.62 5.69
C PRO A 190 3.88 7.97 5.34
N MET A 191 4.40 9.08 5.90
CA MET A 191 3.88 10.42 5.63
C MET A 191 4.15 10.85 4.18
N PHE A 192 5.37 10.61 3.70
CA PHE A 192 5.78 10.89 2.32
C PHE A 192 4.88 10.13 1.32
N VAL A 193 4.72 8.82 1.50
CA VAL A 193 3.87 7.98 0.62
C VAL A 193 2.42 8.46 0.62
N MET A 194 1.86 8.79 1.79
CA MET A 194 0.51 9.34 1.88
C MET A 194 0.39 10.65 1.08
N ILE A 195 1.31 11.61 1.28
CA ILE A 195 1.25 12.92 0.64
C ILE A 195 1.46 12.83 -0.88
N ILE A 196 2.46 12.08 -1.34
CA ILE A 196 2.72 11.93 -2.76
C ILE A 196 1.55 11.26 -3.47
N MET A 197 0.90 10.26 -2.87
CA MET A 197 -0.31 9.65 -3.42
C MET A 197 -1.48 10.63 -3.52
N ILE A 198 -1.64 11.54 -2.55
CA ILE A 198 -2.68 12.57 -2.60
C ILE A 198 -2.42 13.54 -3.76
N ILE A 199 -1.19 14.02 -3.92
CA ILE A 199 -0.83 14.94 -5.02
C ILE A 199 -0.94 14.22 -6.37
N ALA A 200 -0.44 12.99 -6.47
CA ALA A 200 -0.44 12.18 -7.69
C ALA A 200 -1.84 11.77 -8.15
N SER A 201 -2.80 11.61 -7.22
CA SER A 201 -4.20 11.30 -7.54
C SER A 201 -5.05 12.52 -7.93
N SER A 202 -4.45 13.72 -7.98
CA SER A 202 -5.12 14.93 -8.44
C SER A 202 -5.55 14.85 -9.90
N ARG A 203 -6.65 15.53 -10.24
CA ARG A 203 -7.19 15.56 -11.61
C ARG A 203 -6.17 16.05 -12.65
N PRO A 204 -5.39 17.12 -12.42
CA PRO A 204 -4.41 17.58 -13.42
C PRO A 204 -3.33 16.54 -13.73
N ILE A 205 -2.82 15.84 -12.71
CA ILE A 205 -1.83 14.77 -12.88
C ILE A 205 -2.46 13.56 -13.58
N PHE A 206 -3.67 13.15 -13.17
CA PHE A 206 -4.41 12.08 -13.81
C PHE A 206 -4.65 12.36 -15.31
N LYS A 207 -5.08 13.56 -15.68
CA LYS A 207 -5.32 13.96 -17.09
C LYS A 207 -4.04 14.04 -17.91
N LEU A 208 -2.94 14.46 -17.30
CA LEU A 208 -1.63 14.42 -17.93
C LEU A 208 -1.23 12.98 -18.27
N ALA A 209 -1.35 12.06 -17.31
CA ALA A 209 -1.05 10.65 -17.51
C ALA A 209 -1.98 9.99 -18.55
N GLU A 210 -3.29 10.26 -18.50
CA GLU A 210 -4.26 9.81 -19.52
C GLU A 210 -3.87 10.28 -20.93
N SER A 211 -3.38 11.52 -21.06
CA SER A 211 -2.95 12.08 -22.34
C SER A 211 -1.77 11.32 -22.93
N VAL A 212 -0.79 10.95 -22.11
CA VAL A 212 0.39 10.15 -22.53
C VAL A 212 -0.05 8.78 -23.05
N VAL A 213 -0.94 8.10 -22.33
CA VAL A 213 -1.50 6.79 -22.77
C VAL A 213 -2.29 6.94 -24.08
N ASN A 214 -3.06 8.02 -24.24
CA ASN A 214 -3.79 8.31 -25.47
C ASN A 214 -2.86 8.53 -26.68
N TYR A 215 -1.75 9.26 -26.48
CA TYR A 215 -0.74 9.44 -27.55
C TYR A 215 -0.17 8.09 -28.02
N GLY A 216 0.14 7.18 -27.10
CA GLY A 216 0.59 5.83 -27.46
C GLY A 216 -0.46 5.04 -28.26
N ALA A 217 -1.74 5.16 -27.91
CA ALA A 217 -2.82 4.47 -28.63
C ALA A 217 -3.04 5.04 -30.04
N LYS A 218 -2.84 6.35 -30.24
CA LYS A 218 -2.95 7.00 -31.55
C LYS A 218 -1.94 6.47 -32.57
N LEU A 219 -0.74 6.09 -32.13
CA LEU A 219 0.27 5.48 -33.00
C LEU A 219 -0.25 4.18 -33.67
N GLY A 220 -1.11 3.43 -32.98
CA GLY A 220 -1.77 2.22 -33.49
C GLY A 220 -3.19 2.45 -34.02
N LYS A 221 -3.48 3.67 -34.53
CA LYS A 221 -4.79 4.08 -35.07
C LYS A 221 -5.95 3.92 -34.08
N SER A 222 -5.68 4.00 -32.79
CA SER A 222 -6.71 3.90 -31.73
C SER A 222 -7.55 2.62 -31.77
N SER A 223 -7.02 1.53 -32.35
CA SER A 223 -7.65 0.21 -32.30
C SER A 223 -7.67 -0.34 -30.86
N PRO A 224 -8.52 -1.33 -30.52
CA PRO A 224 -8.59 -1.86 -29.16
C PRO A 224 -7.27 -2.50 -28.74
N GLY A 225 -6.56 -3.13 -29.68
CA GLY A 225 -5.22 -3.66 -29.46
C GLY A 225 -4.16 -2.57 -29.21
N ALA A 226 -4.25 -1.43 -29.91
CA ALA A 226 -3.36 -0.30 -29.69
C ALA A 226 -3.59 0.37 -28.34
N TRP A 227 -4.86 0.56 -27.95
CA TRP A 227 -5.22 1.00 -26.61
C TRP A 227 -4.71 0.04 -25.54
N TRP A 228 -4.90 -1.27 -25.76
CA TRP A 228 -4.45 -2.29 -24.82
C TRP A 228 -2.93 -2.27 -24.64
N ILE A 229 -2.13 -2.28 -25.72
CA ILE A 229 -0.66 -2.20 -25.62
C ILE A 229 -0.23 -0.89 -24.94
N SER A 230 -0.85 0.22 -25.34
CA SER A 230 -0.51 1.53 -24.80
C SER A 230 -0.73 1.58 -23.29
N VAL A 231 -1.88 1.10 -22.81
CA VAL A 231 -2.18 1.03 -21.38
C VAL A 231 -1.20 0.08 -20.68
N MET A 232 -1.01 -1.13 -21.20
CA MET A 232 -0.15 -2.14 -20.57
C MET A 232 1.33 -1.75 -20.52
N THR A 233 1.75 -0.77 -21.31
CA THR A 233 3.14 -0.30 -21.34
C THR A 233 3.27 1.03 -20.62
N LEU A 234 2.53 2.05 -21.05
CA LEU A 234 2.72 3.42 -20.58
C LEU A 234 2.13 3.64 -19.18
N ALA A 235 1.00 3.04 -18.82
CA ALA A 235 0.47 3.23 -17.46
C ALA A 235 1.42 2.68 -16.37
N PRO A 236 1.94 1.44 -16.49
CA PRO A 236 3.01 0.94 -15.62
C PRO A 236 4.24 1.83 -15.51
N LEU A 237 4.76 2.31 -16.63
CA LEU A 237 5.95 3.18 -16.62
C LEU A 237 5.64 4.55 -16.00
N LEU A 238 4.45 5.10 -16.25
CA LEU A 238 3.99 6.31 -15.56
C LEU A 238 3.84 6.08 -14.06
N GLY A 239 3.60 4.85 -13.61
CA GLY A 239 3.60 4.45 -12.21
C GLY A 239 4.86 4.89 -11.46
N SER A 240 6.03 4.82 -12.11
CA SER A 240 7.29 5.32 -11.55
C SER A 240 7.39 6.84 -11.39
N LEU A 241 6.51 7.61 -12.03
CA LEU A 241 6.50 9.07 -11.97
C LEU A 241 5.38 9.59 -11.07
N ILE A 242 4.25 8.89 -11.02
CA ILE A 242 3.10 9.28 -10.21
C ILE A 242 3.08 8.43 -8.92
N THR A 243 2.59 7.20 -8.98
CA THR A 243 2.61 6.13 -7.97
C THR A 243 1.91 4.89 -8.58
N GLU A 244 2.14 3.70 -8.03
CA GLU A 244 1.46 2.49 -8.51
C GLU A 244 -0.08 2.52 -8.39
N PRO A 245 -0.69 2.98 -7.26
CA PRO A 245 -2.15 3.04 -7.15
C PRO A 245 -2.79 3.94 -8.21
N ALA A 246 -2.20 5.12 -8.47
CA ALA A 246 -2.71 6.03 -9.49
C ALA A 246 -2.60 5.44 -10.91
N ALA A 247 -1.45 4.82 -11.22
CA ALA A 247 -1.25 4.14 -12.50
C ALA A 247 -2.23 2.98 -12.71
N MET A 248 -2.53 2.21 -11.66
CA MET A 248 -3.52 1.14 -11.69
C MET A 248 -4.91 1.68 -11.98
N THR A 249 -5.35 2.74 -11.29
CA THR A 249 -6.66 3.36 -11.52
C THR A 249 -6.80 3.87 -12.96
N ILE A 250 -5.79 4.57 -13.48
CA ILE A 250 -5.78 5.05 -14.87
C ILE A 250 -5.87 3.87 -15.85
N GLY A 251 -5.00 2.87 -15.68
CA GLY A 251 -4.97 1.70 -16.55
C GLY A 251 -6.29 0.95 -16.55
N ALA A 252 -6.86 0.69 -15.36
CA ALA A 252 -8.13 0.00 -15.19
C ALA A 252 -9.32 0.78 -15.78
N LEU A 253 -9.39 2.10 -15.58
CA LEU A 253 -10.46 2.94 -16.14
C LEU A 253 -10.40 3.01 -17.67
N ILE A 254 -9.21 3.17 -18.26
CA ILE A 254 -9.05 3.18 -19.71
C ILE A 254 -9.38 1.80 -20.29
N LEU A 255 -8.90 0.72 -19.68
CA LEU A 255 -9.23 -0.65 -20.09
C LEU A 255 -10.73 -0.93 -19.99
N SER A 256 -11.40 -0.48 -18.92
CA SER A 256 -12.85 -0.59 -18.75
C SER A 256 -13.58 -0.11 -20.01
N LYS A 257 -13.28 1.11 -20.46
CA LYS A 257 -13.98 1.78 -21.56
C LYS A 257 -13.54 1.36 -22.95
N LYS A 258 -12.23 1.19 -23.16
CA LYS A 258 -11.65 0.97 -24.49
C LYS A 258 -11.49 -0.50 -24.86
N PHE A 259 -11.56 -1.39 -23.87
CA PHE A 259 -11.28 -2.80 -24.06
C PHE A 259 -12.38 -3.71 -23.49
N TYR A 260 -12.78 -3.56 -22.22
CA TYR A 260 -13.75 -4.45 -21.58
C TYR A 260 -15.20 -4.22 -22.04
N ASP A 261 -15.60 -3.00 -22.35
CA ASP A 261 -16.94 -2.70 -22.91
C ASP A 261 -17.20 -3.40 -24.26
N LEU A 262 -16.13 -3.72 -25.01
CA LEU A 262 -16.21 -4.52 -26.23
C LEU A 262 -16.43 -6.03 -25.97
N LYS A 263 -16.59 -6.44 -24.71
CA LYS A 263 -16.88 -7.82 -24.30
C LYS A 263 -15.83 -8.83 -24.84
N PRO A 264 -14.55 -8.69 -24.43
CA PRO A 264 -13.51 -9.66 -24.77
C PRO A 264 -13.80 -11.04 -24.15
N LYS A 265 -13.22 -12.10 -24.73
CA LYS A 265 -13.31 -13.44 -24.14
C LYS A 265 -12.73 -13.48 -22.73
N LYS A 266 -13.30 -14.34 -21.88
CA LYS A 266 -12.87 -14.57 -20.50
C LYS A 266 -11.36 -14.81 -20.38
N THR A 267 -10.75 -15.58 -21.28
CA THR A 267 -9.30 -15.84 -21.27
C THR A 267 -8.49 -14.56 -21.39
N LEU A 268 -8.80 -13.70 -22.36
CA LEU A 268 -8.12 -12.42 -22.55
C LEU A 268 -8.42 -11.45 -21.40
N MET A 269 -9.60 -11.50 -20.79
CA MET A 269 -9.92 -10.68 -19.62
C MET A 269 -9.02 -10.99 -18.41
N TYR A 270 -8.80 -12.28 -18.11
CA TYR A 270 -7.90 -12.68 -17.03
C TYR A 270 -6.43 -12.46 -17.39
N ALA A 271 -6.04 -12.70 -18.65
CA ALA A 271 -4.72 -12.38 -19.17
C ALA A 271 -4.37 -10.89 -19.01
N THR A 272 -5.31 -10.02 -19.39
CA THR A 272 -5.20 -8.56 -19.26
C THR A 272 -5.06 -8.14 -17.80
N LEU A 273 -5.89 -8.70 -16.90
CA LEU A 273 -5.87 -8.34 -15.49
C LEU A 273 -4.58 -8.80 -14.79
N GLY A 274 -4.16 -10.04 -15.00
CA GLY A 274 -2.92 -10.57 -14.42
C GLY A 274 -1.67 -9.84 -14.92
N LEU A 275 -1.62 -9.55 -16.23
CA LEU A 275 -0.53 -8.78 -16.82
C LEU A 275 -0.50 -7.33 -16.29
N LEU A 276 -1.65 -6.69 -16.13
CA LEU A 276 -1.74 -5.35 -15.54
C LEU A 276 -1.16 -5.33 -14.12
N PHE A 277 -1.51 -6.31 -13.29
CA PHE A 277 -1.01 -6.40 -11.91
C PHE A 277 0.51 -6.56 -11.88
N VAL A 278 1.05 -7.49 -12.68
CA VAL A 278 2.51 -7.69 -12.76
C VAL A 278 3.20 -6.43 -13.28
N ASN A 279 2.73 -5.86 -14.38
CA ASN A 279 3.37 -4.69 -14.96
C ASN A 279 3.34 -3.48 -14.02
N ILE A 280 2.22 -3.21 -13.33
CA ILE A 280 2.14 -2.11 -12.37
C ILE A 280 3.13 -2.32 -11.22
N SER A 281 3.20 -3.54 -10.69
CA SER A 281 4.11 -3.91 -9.60
C SER A 281 5.59 -3.67 -9.91
N ILE A 282 6.03 -3.97 -11.14
CA ILE A 282 7.43 -3.72 -11.55
C ILE A 282 7.64 -2.34 -12.18
N GLY A 283 6.59 -1.73 -12.72
CA GLY A 283 6.64 -0.44 -13.39
C GLY A 283 6.98 0.71 -12.44
N GLY A 284 6.71 0.56 -11.13
CA GLY A 284 7.10 1.52 -10.11
C GLY A 284 8.61 1.56 -9.80
N THR A 285 9.40 0.59 -10.27
CA THR A 285 10.81 0.41 -9.88
C THR A 285 11.82 1.28 -10.64
N LEU A 286 11.37 2.14 -11.54
CA LEU A 286 12.28 3.04 -12.27
C LEU A 286 12.76 4.20 -11.39
N THR A 287 12.03 4.54 -10.33
CA THR A 287 12.39 5.59 -9.38
C THR A 287 12.34 5.05 -7.95
N HIS A 288 13.02 5.73 -7.02
CA HIS A 288 13.12 5.31 -5.62
C HIS A 288 11.91 5.70 -4.75
N PHE A 289 10.98 6.49 -5.30
CA PHE A 289 9.89 7.10 -4.53
C PHE A 289 8.48 6.60 -4.90
N ALA A 290 8.33 5.89 -6.01
CA ALA A 290 7.02 5.63 -6.60
C ALA A 290 6.36 4.32 -6.14
N ALA A 291 7.17 3.30 -5.87
CA ALA A 291 6.74 2.01 -5.38
C ALA A 291 6.94 1.95 -3.86
N PRO A 292 5.89 1.72 -3.05
CA PRO A 292 6.03 1.48 -1.61
C PRO A 292 7.17 0.52 -1.24
N PRO A 293 7.35 -0.67 -1.89
CA PRO A 293 8.44 -1.56 -1.53
C PRO A 293 9.85 -0.98 -1.71
N VAL A 294 10.02 -0.04 -2.64
CA VAL A 294 11.30 0.65 -2.88
C VAL A 294 11.48 1.79 -1.90
N VAL A 295 10.43 2.57 -1.64
CA VAL A 295 10.46 3.68 -0.67
C VAL A 295 10.90 3.20 0.71
N MET A 296 10.37 2.05 1.16
CA MET A 296 10.68 1.50 2.49
C MET A 296 12.15 1.10 2.68
N VAL A 297 12.93 1.03 1.61
CA VAL A 297 14.35 0.63 1.65
C VAL A 297 15.29 1.70 1.11
N ALA A 298 14.78 2.67 0.36
CA ALA A 298 15.60 3.61 -0.40
C ALA A 298 16.54 4.42 0.49
N GLU A 299 16.03 4.96 1.59
CA GLU A 299 16.84 5.73 2.54
C GLU A 299 17.84 4.84 3.29
N LYS A 300 17.36 3.70 3.82
CA LYS A 300 18.17 2.77 4.60
C LYS A 300 19.34 2.16 3.83
N TRP A 301 19.19 1.99 2.52
CA TRP A 301 20.21 1.40 1.66
C TRP A 301 20.86 2.40 0.70
N ASP A 302 20.55 3.69 0.83
CA ASP A 302 21.06 4.78 0.00
C ASP A 302 20.83 4.55 -1.52
N TRP A 303 19.63 4.08 -1.87
CA TRP A 303 19.26 3.81 -3.25
C TRP A 303 18.59 5.03 -3.88
N GLY A 304 19.36 5.79 -4.65
CA GLY A 304 18.85 6.90 -5.45
C GLY A 304 18.25 6.50 -6.81
N LEU A 305 17.83 7.51 -7.58
CA LEU A 305 17.30 7.35 -8.94
C LEU A 305 18.26 6.58 -9.87
N ALA A 306 19.56 6.86 -9.78
CA ALA A 306 20.58 6.23 -10.62
C ALA A 306 20.65 4.71 -10.36
N HIS A 307 20.66 4.30 -9.09
CA HIS A 307 20.64 2.89 -8.70
C HIS A 307 19.40 2.19 -9.26
N MET A 308 18.22 2.78 -9.07
CA MET A 308 16.97 2.18 -9.54
C MET A 308 16.95 1.98 -11.05
N ILE A 309 17.37 2.98 -11.85
CA ILE A 309 17.42 2.86 -13.31
C ILE A 309 18.42 1.79 -13.75
N GLN A 310 19.61 1.75 -13.15
CA GLN A 310 20.70 0.84 -13.54
C GLN A 310 20.43 -0.61 -13.15
N HIS A 311 19.88 -0.87 -11.97
CA HIS A 311 19.72 -2.22 -11.43
C HIS A 311 18.32 -2.81 -11.64
N PHE A 312 17.28 -1.98 -11.73
CA PHE A 312 15.88 -2.42 -11.85
C PHE A 312 15.18 -1.91 -13.12
N GLY A 313 15.30 -0.62 -13.44
CA GLY A 313 14.45 0.07 -14.40
C GLY A 313 14.48 -0.52 -15.81
N TRP A 314 15.66 -0.72 -16.40
CA TRP A 314 15.75 -1.28 -17.75
C TRP A 314 15.28 -2.75 -17.83
N LYS A 315 15.46 -3.52 -16.75
CA LYS A 315 14.99 -4.91 -16.64
C LYS A 315 13.47 -4.94 -16.56
N ALA A 316 12.87 -4.06 -15.75
CA ALA A 316 11.43 -3.90 -15.65
C ALA A 316 10.82 -3.48 -16.99
N ILE A 317 11.38 -2.45 -17.66
CA ILE A 317 10.93 -2.02 -19.00
C ILE A 317 10.97 -3.18 -20.00
N SER A 318 12.07 -3.93 -20.02
CA SER A 318 12.25 -5.05 -20.95
C SER A 318 11.23 -6.17 -20.69
N ALA A 319 11.03 -6.53 -19.42
CA ALA A 319 10.07 -7.54 -19.02
C ALA A 319 8.62 -7.13 -19.33
N ILE A 320 8.25 -5.85 -19.12
CA ILE A 320 6.95 -5.28 -19.51
C ILE A 320 6.75 -5.42 -21.03
N ILE A 321 7.71 -4.95 -21.83
CA ILE A 321 7.60 -4.97 -23.30
C ILE A 321 7.45 -6.41 -23.81
N ILE A 322 8.31 -7.33 -23.34
CA ILE A 322 8.28 -8.73 -23.80
C ILE A 322 6.97 -9.41 -23.41
N SER A 323 6.52 -9.22 -22.16
CA SER A 323 5.26 -9.80 -21.67
C SER A 323 4.05 -9.25 -22.46
N ASN A 324 4.03 -7.94 -22.72
CA ASN A 324 2.98 -7.28 -23.50
C ASN A 324 2.94 -7.82 -24.92
N LEU A 325 4.09 -7.95 -25.59
CA LEU A 325 4.17 -8.49 -26.94
C LEU A 325 3.72 -9.95 -26.99
N ALA A 326 4.19 -10.78 -26.05
CA ALA A 326 3.79 -12.19 -25.98
C ALA A 326 2.26 -12.34 -25.87
N TYR A 327 1.63 -11.57 -24.99
CA TYR A 327 0.17 -11.62 -24.79
C TYR A 327 -0.57 -11.04 -25.99
N PHE A 328 -0.06 -9.95 -26.57
CA PHE A 328 -0.63 -9.37 -27.77
C PHE A 328 -0.64 -10.36 -28.95
N PHE A 329 0.48 -11.05 -29.19
CA PHE A 329 0.56 -12.04 -30.25
C PHE A 329 -0.29 -13.28 -29.98
N LEU A 330 -0.33 -13.75 -28.74
CA LEU A 330 -1.18 -14.87 -28.31
C LEU A 330 -2.66 -14.60 -28.62
N PHE A 331 -3.12 -13.37 -28.39
CA PHE A 331 -4.52 -12.97 -28.56
C PHE A 331 -4.78 -12.11 -29.82
N ARG A 332 -3.85 -12.06 -30.78
CA ARG A 332 -3.95 -11.20 -31.98
C ARG A 332 -5.27 -11.35 -32.75
N LYS A 333 -5.79 -12.58 -32.84
CA LYS A 333 -7.07 -12.89 -33.52
C LYS A 333 -8.25 -12.28 -32.76
N GLU A 334 -8.22 -12.29 -31.43
CA GLU A 334 -9.25 -11.71 -30.59
C GLU A 334 -9.22 -10.18 -30.67
N PHE A 335 -8.04 -9.55 -30.67
CA PHE A 335 -7.93 -8.11 -30.92
C PHE A 335 -8.45 -7.71 -32.31
N GLY A 336 -8.23 -8.54 -33.33
CA GLY A 336 -8.84 -8.36 -34.65
C GLY A 336 -10.37 -8.40 -34.61
N ARG A 337 -10.95 -9.34 -33.86
CA ARG A 337 -12.41 -9.43 -33.63
C ARG A 337 -12.95 -8.18 -32.93
N LEU A 338 -12.27 -7.72 -31.89
CA LEU A 338 -12.66 -6.51 -31.15
C LEU A 338 -12.57 -5.26 -32.03
N ALA A 339 -11.57 -5.17 -32.91
CA ALA A 339 -11.43 -4.06 -33.85
C ALA A 339 -12.51 -4.06 -34.96
N ALA A 340 -13.08 -5.21 -35.30
CA ALA A 340 -14.27 -5.28 -36.17
C ALA A 340 -15.51 -4.78 -35.41
N GLN A 341 -15.72 -5.29 -34.18
CA GLN A 341 -16.82 -4.89 -33.32
C GLN A 341 -16.79 -3.39 -32.98
N GLN A 342 -15.62 -2.80 -32.71
CA GLN A 342 -15.50 -1.35 -32.45
C GLN A 342 -15.93 -0.51 -33.67
N ARG A 343 -15.67 -0.99 -34.90
CA ARG A 343 -16.09 -0.28 -36.11
C ARG A 343 -17.61 -0.21 -36.23
N GLU A 344 -18.31 -1.30 -35.86
CA GLU A 344 -19.78 -1.32 -35.79
C GLU A 344 -20.32 -0.41 -34.67
N PHE A 345 -19.67 -0.37 -33.51
CA PHE A 345 -20.09 0.48 -32.37
C PHE A 345 -19.88 1.98 -32.61
N ASN A 346 -18.76 2.39 -33.21
CA ASN A 346 -18.45 3.79 -33.47
C ASN A 346 -19.36 4.43 -34.54
N GLU A 347 -20.09 3.62 -35.31
CA GLU A 347 -21.04 4.10 -36.33
C GLU A 347 -22.36 4.63 -35.69
N PHE A 348 -22.55 4.42 -34.38
CA PHE A 348 -23.81 4.71 -33.67
C PHE A 348 -23.69 5.54 -32.36
N ASP A 349 -22.49 5.95 -31.94
CA ASP A 349 -22.28 6.41 -30.55
C ASP A 349 -21.85 7.88 -30.44
N ASP A 350 -22.83 8.78 -30.32
CA ASP A 350 -22.69 10.15 -29.78
C ASP A 350 -22.94 10.14 -28.25
N ALA A 351 -22.25 9.26 -27.50
CA ALA A 351 -22.45 9.17 -26.06
C ALA A 351 -21.85 10.37 -25.31
N VAL A 352 -22.73 11.13 -24.65
CA VAL A 352 -22.39 12.15 -23.65
C VAL A 352 -21.68 11.46 -22.47
N PRO A 353 -20.57 12.02 -21.94
CA PRO A 353 -19.86 11.42 -20.80
C PRO A 353 -20.78 11.23 -19.60
N GLN A 354 -20.91 9.99 -19.11
CA GLN A 354 -21.92 9.61 -18.11
C GLN A 354 -21.51 9.86 -16.65
N SER A 355 -20.26 10.22 -16.36
CA SER A 355 -19.79 10.46 -14.99
C SER A 355 -19.11 11.81 -14.80
N TRP A 356 -19.17 12.36 -13.59
CA TRP A 356 -18.55 13.65 -13.22
C TRP A 356 -17.02 13.64 -13.35
N GLU A 357 -16.40 12.45 -13.21
CA GLU A 357 -14.96 12.20 -13.45
C GLU A 357 -14.58 12.31 -14.94
N ASP A 358 -15.57 12.25 -15.84
CA ASP A 358 -15.40 12.32 -17.29
C ASP A 358 -15.54 13.73 -17.87
N ARG A 359 -15.59 14.76 -17.01
CA ARG A 359 -15.56 16.15 -17.48
C ARG A 359 -14.29 16.41 -18.28
N ASN A 360 -14.47 16.75 -19.56
CA ASN A 360 -13.42 17.08 -20.52
C ASN A 360 -13.03 18.56 -20.53
N ASP A 361 -13.47 19.32 -19.51
CA ASP A 361 -13.15 20.73 -19.40
C ASP A 361 -11.63 20.90 -19.39
N LYS A 362 -11.15 21.77 -20.28
CA LYS A 362 -9.72 21.99 -20.46
C LYS A 362 -9.12 22.55 -19.17
N ILE A 363 -8.15 21.83 -18.63
CA ILE A 363 -7.33 22.28 -17.51
C ILE A 363 -6.24 23.19 -18.10
N PRO A 364 -6.09 24.44 -17.63
CA PRO A 364 -5.01 25.31 -18.05
C PRO A 364 -3.65 24.69 -17.74
N VAL A 365 -2.71 24.80 -18.68
CA VAL A 365 -1.38 24.17 -18.57
C VAL A 365 -0.65 24.61 -17.29
N TRP A 366 -0.81 25.88 -16.87
CA TRP A 366 -0.18 26.39 -15.65
C TRP A 366 -0.66 25.68 -14.37
N VAL A 367 -1.91 25.22 -14.31
CA VAL A 367 -2.45 24.47 -13.16
C VAL A 367 -1.78 23.10 -13.09
N THR A 368 -1.67 22.43 -14.24
CA THR A 368 -0.96 21.14 -14.35
C THR A 368 0.51 21.30 -14.01
N LEU A 369 1.18 22.35 -14.50
CA LEU A 369 2.58 22.64 -14.17
C LEU A 369 2.76 22.87 -12.68
N ALA A 370 1.86 23.62 -12.02
CA ALA A 370 1.91 23.81 -10.58
C ALA A 370 1.82 22.48 -9.82
N HIS A 371 0.91 21.57 -10.21
CA HIS A 371 0.81 20.24 -9.61
C HIS A 371 2.09 19.42 -9.80
N VAL A 372 2.67 19.46 -11.00
CA VAL A 372 3.96 18.80 -11.29
C VAL A 372 5.05 19.39 -10.41
N CYS A 373 5.11 20.71 -10.23
CA CYS A 373 6.07 21.36 -9.34
C CYS A 373 5.92 20.90 -7.89
N PHE A 374 4.69 20.82 -7.35
CA PHE A 374 4.48 20.28 -5.99
C PHE A 374 4.91 18.83 -5.88
N LEU A 375 4.56 17.99 -6.86
CA LEU A 375 4.97 16.59 -6.88
C LEU A 375 6.50 16.45 -6.90
N THR A 376 7.18 17.17 -7.80
CA THR A 376 8.64 17.18 -7.88
C THR A 376 9.29 17.71 -6.61
N TRP A 377 8.75 18.78 -6.02
CA TRP A 377 9.25 19.33 -4.76
C TRP A 377 9.17 18.32 -3.62
N THR A 378 8.02 17.67 -3.45
CA THR A 378 7.83 16.61 -2.44
C THR A 378 8.87 15.50 -2.61
N VAL A 379 9.14 15.07 -3.85
CA VAL A 379 10.16 14.03 -4.15
C VAL A 379 11.58 14.51 -3.83
N LEU A 380 11.95 15.74 -4.22
CA LEU A 380 13.28 16.28 -3.99
C LEU A 380 13.60 16.42 -2.49
N PHE A 381 12.58 16.67 -1.68
CA PHE A 381 12.69 16.82 -0.23
C PHE A 381 12.08 15.63 0.53
N ALA A 382 12.06 14.43 -0.05
CA ALA A 382 11.41 13.25 0.53
C ALA A 382 11.97 12.87 1.93
N HIS A 383 13.23 13.19 2.20
CA HIS A 383 13.91 12.94 3.49
C HIS A 383 13.68 14.06 4.53
N GLU A 384 12.97 15.13 4.17
CA GLU A 384 12.76 16.32 5.02
C GLU A 384 11.26 16.54 5.29
N PRO A 385 10.68 15.90 6.33
CA PRO A 385 9.25 16.02 6.67
C PRO A 385 8.71 17.43 6.72
N VAL A 386 9.46 18.35 7.31
CA VAL A 386 9.06 19.76 7.44
C VAL A 386 8.82 20.40 6.07
N MET A 387 9.69 20.09 5.10
CA MET A 387 9.64 20.66 3.76
C MET A 387 8.47 20.11 2.95
N PHE A 388 8.31 18.78 2.91
CA PHE A 388 7.23 18.19 2.10
C PHE A 388 5.85 18.38 2.72
N ILE A 389 5.73 18.39 4.06
CA ILE A 389 4.46 18.71 4.75
C ILE A 389 4.10 20.18 4.51
N GLY A 390 5.07 21.09 4.65
CA GLY A 390 4.86 22.51 4.36
C GLY A 390 4.39 22.75 2.92
N SER A 391 5.03 22.12 1.94
CA SER A 391 4.58 22.19 0.54
C SER A 391 3.21 21.56 0.32
N PHE A 392 2.88 20.49 1.04
CA PHE A 392 1.57 19.84 0.95
C PHE A 392 0.44 20.73 1.48
N LEU A 393 0.67 21.46 2.58
CA LEU A 393 -0.30 22.43 3.09
C LEU A 393 -0.54 23.56 2.07
N PHE A 394 0.52 24.03 1.42
CA PHE A 394 0.40 25.02 0.34
C PHE A 394 -0.32 24.43 -0.89
N PHE A 395 -0.07 23.17 -1.23
CA PHE A 395 -0.79 22.45 -2.27
C PHE A 395 -2.30 22.36 -1.98
N ILE A 396 -2.69 22.05 -0.75
CA ILE A 396 -4.11 22.10 -0.35
C ILE A 396 -4.67 23.51 -0.60
N GLY A 397 -3.98 24.55 -0.13
CA GLY A 397 -4.38 25.95 -0.39
C GLY A 397 -4.53 26.25 -1.89
N PHE A 398 -3.63 25.75 -2.73
CA PHE A 398 -3.69 25.86 -4.18
C PHE A 398 -4.92 25.17 -4.78
N THR A 399 -5.26 23.96 -4.32
CA THR A 399 -6.44 23.24 -4.78
C THR A 399 -7.73 23.95 -4.38
N VAL A 400 -7.78 24.54 -3.18
CA VAL A 400 -8.90 25.37 -2.70
C VAL A 400 -9.02 26.66 -3.51
N ALA A 401 -7.90 27.26 -3.93
CA ALA A 401 -7.89 28.48 -4.75
C ALA A 401 -8.26 28.24 -6.24
N THR A 402 -8.22 26.99 -6.72
CA THR A 402 -8.47 26.64 -8.13
C THR A 402 -9.61 25.63 -8.33
N PRO A 403 -10.76 25.77 -7.66
CA PRO A 403 -11.76 24.71 -7.53
C PRO A 403 -12.34 24.26 -8.88
N GLN A 404 -12.41 25.14 -9.88
CA GLN A 404 -12.90 24.77 -11.23
C GLN A 404 -12.06 23.71 -11.95
N TYR A 405 -10.81 23.49 -11.53
CA TYR A 405 -9.89 22.55 -12.17
C TYR A 405 -9.64 21.30 -11.32
N GLN A 406 -10.13 21.26 -10.08
CA GLN A 406 -9.91 20.18 -9.14
C GLN A 406 -11.08 19.19 -9.07
N ASN A 407 -10.76 17.94 -8.73
CA ASN A 407 -11.75 17.00 -8.21
C ASN A 407 -11.72 17.02 -6.67
N GLN A 408 -12.72 16.41 -6.03
CA GLN A 408 -12.62 16.15 -4.60
C GLN A 408 -11.36 15.32 -4.31
N MET A 409 -10.58 15.76 -3.34
CA MET A 409 -9.34 15.11 -2.96
C MET A 409 -9.64 13.74 -2.37
N SER A 410 -9.12 12.67 -2.99
CA SER A 410 -9.28 11.31 -2.50
C SER A 410 -8.31 11.08 -1.32
N LEU A 411 -8.81 11.28 -0.10
CA LEU A 411 -8.00 11.10 1.11
C LEU A 411 -8.03 9.67 1.64
N ARG A 412 -9.13 8.95 1.42
CA ARG A 412 -9.36 7.64 2.05
C ARG A 412 -8.25 6.64 1.74
N VAL A 413 -7.94 6.42 0.46
CA VAL A 413 -6.94 5.41 0.07
C VAL A 413 -5.53 5.81 0.55
N PRO A 414 -5.02 7.03 0.29
CA PRO A 414 -3.71 7.42 0.79
C PRO A 414 -3.57 7.39 2.31
N MET A 415 -4.60 7.82 3.06
CA MET A 415 -4.57 7.77 4.54
C MET A 415 -4.53 6.34 5.06
N MET A 416 -5.28 5.43 4.45
CA MET A 416 -5.29 4.02 4.83
C MET A 416 -3.92 3.37 4.52
N VAL A 417 -3.32 3.66 3.37
CA VAL A 417 -1.96 3.20 3.03
C VAL A 417 -0.92 3.78 3.99
N GLY A 418 -0.99 5.07 4.31
CA GLY A 418 -0.11 5.67 5.34
C GLY A 418 -0.27 5.00 6.70
N PHE A 419 -1.51 4.68 7.10
CA PHE A 419 -1.78 3.96 8.36
C PHE A 419 -1.24 2.52 8.35
N PHE A 420 -1.35 1.82 7.22
CA PHE A 420 -0.74 0.51 7.01
C PHE A 420 0.77 0.58 7.19
N LEU A 421 1.45 1.48 6.47
CA LEU A 421 2.91 1.63 6.51
C LEU A 421 3.39 2.04 7.90
N ALA A 422 2.70 2.95 8.58
CA ALA A 422 3.02 3.31 9.97
C ALA A 422 2.89 2.12 10.93
N GLY A 423 1.82 1.32 10.80
CA GLY A 423 1.68 0.08 11.56
C GLY A 423 2.78 -0.94 11.25
N LEU A 424 3.25 -0.98 10.02
CA LEU A 424 4.36 -1.81 9.58
C LEU A 424 5.69 -1.36 10.17
N VAL A 425 5.96 -0.06 10.20
CA VAL A 425 7.14 0.51 10.88
C VAL A 425 7.17 0.06 12.34
N ILE A 426 6.06 0.21 13.05
CA ILE A 426 5.96 -0.09 14.48
C ILE A 426 6.11 -1.60 14.73
N LEU A 427 5.26 -2.42 14.12
CA LEU A 427 5.19 -3.86 14.40
C LEU A 427 6.33 -4.65 13.76
N GLY A 428 6.79 -4.20 12.59
CA GLY A 428 7.88 -4.82 11.84
C GLY A 428 9.26 -4.45 12.39
N GLY A 429 9.44 -3.24 12.96
CA GLY A 429 10.72 -2.80 13.53
C GLY A 429 11.27 -3.73 14.61
N VAL A 430 10.40 -4.42 15.35
CA VAL A 430 10.78 -5.40 16.38
C VAL A 430 11.00 -6.83 15.86
N GLN A 431 10.92 -7.08 14.54
CA GLN A 431 11.00 -8.44 13.97
C GLN A 431 12.41 -8.86 13.52
N ALA A 432 13.39 -7.95 13.56
CA ALA A 432 14.74 -8.21 13.06
C ALA A 432 15.41 -9.44 13.71
N TRP A 433 15.06 -9.75 14.96
CA TRP A 433 15.68 -10.81 15.76
C TRP A 433 15.60 -12.22 15.13
N TRP A 434 14.53 -12.52 14.38
CA TRP A 434 14.37 -13.79 13.67
C TRP A 434 14.63 -13.65 12.17
N LEU A 435 14.42 -12.46 11.60
CA LEU A 435 14.62 -12.19 10.18
C LEU A 435 16.09 -12.28 9.79
N GLU A 436 16.99 -11.68 10.57
CA GLU A 436 18.42 -11.70 10.29
C GLU A 436 18.98 -13.12 10.05
N PRO A 437 18.80 -14.10 10.98
CA PRO A 437 19.31 -15.45 10.79
C PRO A 437 18.59 -16.25 9.70
N VAL A 438 17.41 -15.82 9.26
CA VAL A 438 16.67 -16.43 8.14
C VAL A 438 17.17 -15.87 6.81
N LEU A 439 17.21 -14.55 6.66
CA LEU A 439 17.64 -13.87 5.43
C LEU A 439 19.11 -14.16 5.11
N THR A 440 19.98 -14.19 6.11
CA THR A 440 21.40 -14.51 5.93
C THR A 440 21.61 -15.95 5.46
N ARG A 441 20.73 -16.88 5.84
CA ARG A 441 20.80 -18.29 5.44
C ARG A 441 20.14 -18.58 4.09
N LEU A 442 19.24 -17.71 3.60
CA LEU A 442 18.58 -17.90 2.31
C LEU A 442 19.55 -17.76 1.13
N GLY A 443 20.57 -16.90 1.24
CA GLY A 443 21.56 -16.68 0.19
C GLY A 443 20.90 -16.45 -1.17
N ASP A 444 21.27 -17.27 -2.16
CA ASP A 444 20.77 -17.19 -3.55
C ASP A 444 19.26 -17.49 -3.66
N TYR A 445 18.64 -18.11 -2.66
CA TYR A 445 17.20 -18.40 -2.64
C TYR A 445 16.34 -17.22 -2.14
N ALA A 446 16.96 -16.12 -1.71
CA ALA A 446 16.25 -14.96 -1.15
C ALA A 446 15.18 -14.41 -2.12
N MET A 447 15.48 -14.36 -3.43
CA MET A 447 14.54 -13.84 -4.42
C MET A 447 13.31 -14.76 -4.59
N ILE A 448 13.50 -16.08 -4.59
CA ILE A 448 12.39 -17.05 -4.65
C ILE A 448 11.52 -16.90 -3.40
N GLY A 449 12.16 -16.84 -2.23
CA GLY A 449 11.47 -16.63 -0.95
C GLY A 449 10.64 -15.35 -0.95
N ALA A 450 11.22 -14.23 -1.36
CA ALA A 450 10.53 -12.93 -1.43
C ALA A 450 9.38 -12.93 -2.46
N THR A 451 9.57 -13.55 -3.63
CA THR A 451 8.51 -13.67 -4.66
C THR A 451 7.32 -14.46 -4.14
N LEU A 452 7.56 -15.62 -3.53
CA LEU A 452 6.50 -16.46 -2.98
C LEU A 452 5.80 -15.81 -1.79
N LEU A 453 6.57 -15.22 -0.87
CA LEU A 453 6.00 -14.56 0.30
C LEU A 453 5.10 -13.39 -0.11
N THR A 454 5.54 -12.61 -1.11
CA THR A 454 4.77 -11.48 -1.64
C THR A 454 3.52 -11.93 -2.39
N ALA A 455 3.49 -13.11 -3.00
CA ALA A 455 2.25 -13.61 -3.58
C ALA A 455 1.11 -13.72 -2.54
N PHE A 456 1.44 -13.79 -1.25
CA PHE A 456 0.49 -13.90 -0.15
C PHE A 456 0.53 -12.71 0.82
N ASN A 457 1.43 -11.74 0.65
CA ASN A 457 1.58 -10.60 1.54
C ASN A 457 1.85 -9.33 0.73
N ASP A 458 1.60 -8.17 1.31
CA ASP A 458 1.92 -6.91 0.62
C ASP A 458 3.43 -6.79 0.37
N ASN A 459 3.79 -6.34 -0.83
CA ASN A 459 5.18 -6.21 -1.26
C ASN A 459 6.00 -5.27 -0.36
N ALA A 460 5.41 -4.19 0.16
CA ALA A 460 6.09 -3.25 1.04
C ALA A 460 6.38 -3.88 2.41
N ALA A 461 5.53 -4.80 2.87
CA ALA A 461 5.79 -5.56 4.08
C ALA A 461 7.08 -6.39 3.94
N VAL A 462 7.26 -7.07 2.81
CA VAL A 462 8.42 -7.94 2.59
C VAL A 462 9.72 -7.15 2.54
N THR A 463 9.76 -6.03 1.82
CA THR A 463 10.98 -5.22 1.72
C THR A 463 11.27 -4.45 3.01
N PHE A 464 10.22 -3.93 3.68
CA PHE A 464 10.39 -3.29 4.98
C PHE A 464 10.98 -4.25 6.00
N LEU A 465 10.47 -5.48 6.10
CA LEU A 465 11.00 -6.48 7.03
C LEU A 465 12.49 -6.73 6.78
N ALA A 466 12.92 -6.87 5.51
CA ALA A 466 14.35 -6.99 5.21
C ALA A 466 15.15 -5.74 5.56
N SER A 467 14.56 -4.54 5.42
CA SER A 467 15.18 -3.27 5.82
C SER A 467 15.45 -3.17 7.33
N THR A 468 14.82 -4.01 8.16
CA THR A 468 15.08 -4.04 9.61
C THR A 468 16.37 -4.77 9.97
N VAL A 469 16.95 -5.52 9.03
CA VAL A 469 18.20 -6.25 9.24
C VAL A 469 19.38 -5.38 8.76
N PRO A 470 20.25 -4.93 9.68
CA PRO A 470 21.45 -4.16 9.34
C PRO A 470 22.46 -5.04 8.58
N ASN A 471 23.29 -4.40 7.75
CA ASN A 471 24.44 -5.03 7.08
C ASN A 471 24.12 -6.26 6.22
N LEU A 472 22.91 -6.34 5.65
CA LEU A 472 22.59 -7.37 4.66
C LEU A 472 23.53 -7.29 3.44
N PRO A 473 23.99 -8.43 2.90
CA PRO A 473 24.74 -8.45 1.65
C PRO A 473 23.96 -7.77 0.52
N GLU A 474 24.63 -7.00 -0.34
CA GLU A 474 23.97 -6.24 -1.41
C GLU A 474 23.18 -7.15 -2.38
N ALA A 475 23.70 -8.35 -2.66
CA ALA A 475 23.00 -9.36 -3.44
C ALA A 475 21.66 -9.80 -2.79
N VAL A 476 21.61 -9.87 -1.45
CA VAL A 476 20.38 -10.22 -0.71
C VAL A 476 19.39 -9.05 -0.74
N LYS A 477 19.86 -7.81 -0.54
CA LYS A 477 19.03 -6.60 -0.64
C LYS A 477 18.36 -6.52 -2.02
N TYR A 478 19.15 -6.64 -3.08
CA TYR A 478 18.65 -6.70 -4.46
C TYR A 478 17.63 -7.82 -4.63
N SER A 479 17.99 -9.05 -4.21
CA SER A 479 17.13 -10.23 -4.36
C SER A 479 15.79 -10.08 -3.66
N VAL A 480 15.76 -9.49 -2.45
CA VAL A 480 14.51 -9.27 -1.71
C VAL A 480 13.62 -8.28 -2.44
N VAL A 481 14.15 -7.13 -2.86
CA VAL A 481 13.34 -6.13 -3.57
C VAL A 481 12.88 -6.63 -4.91
N ALA A 482 13.78 -7.25 -5.69
CA ALA A 482 13.45 -7.88 -6.97
C ALA A 482 12.36 -8.94 -6.80
N GLY A 483 12.48 -9.80 -5.78
CA GLY A 483 11.47 -10.81 -5.49
C GLY A 483 10.13 -10.19 -5.06
N ALA A 484 10.14 -9.17 -4.21
CA ALA A 484 8.94 -8.49 -3.76
C ALA A 484 8.15 -7.86 -4.93
N VAL A 485 8.83 -7.10 -5.78
CA VAL A 485 8.17 -6.48 -6.95
C VAL A 485 7.74 -7.50 -8.01
N THR A 486 8.46 -8.63 -8.12
CA THR A 486 8.09 -9.75 -9.01
C THR A 486 6.82 -10.45 -8.53
N GLY A 487 6.72 -10.72 -7.22
CA GLY A 487 5.57 -11.40 -6.63
C GLY A 487 4.32 -10.53 -6.52
N GLY A 488 4.46 -9.20 -6.50
CA GLY A 488 3.38 -8.25 -6.29
C GLY A 488 2.23 -8.30 -7.30
N GLY A 489 2.42 -8.94 -8.45
CA GLY A 489 1.37 -9.12 -9.46
C GLY A 489 0.61 -10.45 -9.41
N LEU A 490 1.04 -11.41 -8.57
CA LEU A 490 0.52 -12.79 -8.60
C LEU A 490 -0.89 -12.93 -8.01
N THR A 491 -1.24 -12.09 -7.04
CA THR A 491 -2.55 -12.14 -6.38
C THR A 491 -3.08 -10.74 -6.06
N VAL A 492 -4.35 -10.66 -5.68
CA VAL A 492 -5.03 -9.40 -5.35
C VAL A 492 -4.45 -8.74 -4.10
N ILE A 493 -3.92 -9.52 -3.16
CA ILE A 493 -3.42 -9.01 -1.87
C ILE A 493 -1.91 -8.72 -1.89
N ALA A 494 -1.22 -9.10 -2.97
CA ALA A 494 0.23 -9.00 -3.09
C ALA A 494 0.75 -7.56 -3.22
N ASN A 495 -0.13 -6.62 -3.58
CA ASN A 495 0.21 -5.22 -3.75
C ASN A 495 -1.03 -4.32 -3.58
N ALA A 496 -0.92 -3.23 -2.83
CA ALA A 496 -1.99 -2.28 -2.53
C ALA A 496 -2.81 -1.73 -3.74
N PRO A 497 -2.25 -1.55 -4.96
CA PRO A 497 -3.01 -1.17 -6.15
C PRO A 497 -3.96 -2.27 -6.66
N ASN A 498 -3.64 -3.55 -6.46
CA ASN A 498 -4.37 -4.65 -7.09
C ASN A 498 -5.86 -4.69 -6.70
N PRO A 499 -6.27 -4.47 -5.43
CA PRO A 499 -7.67 -4.33 -5.06
C PRO A 499 -8.39 -3.19 -5.81
N ALA A 500 -7.72 -2.06 -6.06
CA ALA A 500 -8.30 -0.95 -6.81
C ALA A 500 -8.55 -1.33 -8.28
N GLY A 501 -7.58 -1.98 -8.93
CA GLY A 501 -7.75 -2.53 -10.28
C GLY A 501 -8.88 -3.56 -10.36
N GLN A 502 -8.96 -4.44 -9.37
CA GLN A 502 -10.06 -5.40 -9.22
C GLN A 502 -11.41 -4.70 -9.01
N ALA A 503 -11.51 -3.65 -8.19
CA ALA A 503 -12.76 -2.95 -7.94
C ALA A 503 -13.32 -2.30 -9.21
N ILE A 504 -12.45 -1.71 -10.04
CA ILE A 504 -12.82 -1.04 -11.28
C ILE A 504 -13.23 -2.04 -12.37
N LEU A 505 -12.42 -3.08 -12.58
CA LEU A 505 -12.64 -4.05 -13.65
C LEU A 505 -13.59 -5.19 -13.24
N GLY A 506 -13.81 -5.39 -11.94
CA GLY A 506 -14.58 -6.49 -11.37
C GLY A 506 -16.01 -6.60 -11.90
N LYS A 507 -16.63 -5.47 -12.27
CA LYS A 507 -17.98 -5.43 -12.86
C LYS A 507 -18.12 -6.22 -14.17
N TYR A 508 -17.02 -6.47 -14.89
CA TYR A 508 -17.03 -7.28 -16.12
C TYR A 508 -16.95 -8.79 -15.83
N PHE A 509 -16.57 -9.18 -14.63
CA PHE A 509 -16.40 -10.57 -14.23
C PHE A 509 -17.61 -11.08 -13.44
N LYS A 510 -17.95 -12.36 -13.59
CA LYS A 510 -18.88 -13.07 -12.69
C LYS A 510 -18.16 -13.49 -11.40
N GLY A 511 -17.53 -12.52 -10.74
CA GLY A 511 -16.49 -12.74 -9.73
C GLY A 511 -15.13 -13.10 -10.34
N ILE A 512 -14.07 -12.53 -9.78
CA ILE A 512 -12.70 -12.85 -10.19
C ILE A 512 -12.26 -14.13 -9.49
N ASN A 513 -11.92 -15.15 -10.28
CA ASN A 513 -11.40 -16.41 -9.79
C ASN A 513 -9.89 -16.27 -9.50
N PRO A 514 -9.44 -16.45 -8.24
CA PRO A 514 -8.03 -16.25 -7.88
C PRO A 514 -7.06 -17.19 -8.61
N LEU A 515 -7.45 -18.44 -8.88
CA LEU A 515 -6.60 -19.40 -9.58
C LEU A 515 -6.39 -19.03 -11.04
N TRP A 516 -7.42 -18.51 -11.70
CA TRP A 516 -7.30 -18.01 -13.07
C TRP A 516 -6.45 -16.75 -13.14
N LEU A 517 -6.60 -15.83 -12.18
CA LEU A 517 -5.73 -14.66 -12.08
C LEU A 517 -4.26 -15.08 -11.92
N PHE A 518 -3.99 -15.97 -10.96
CA PHE A 518 -2.65 -16.49 -10.70
C PHE A 518 -2.05 -17.16 -11.95
N ALA A 519 -2.80 -18.03 -12.62
CA ALA A 519 -2.32 -18.73 -13.82
C ALA A 519 -1.93 -17.77 -14.95
N TRP A 520 -2.69 -16.69 -15.12
CA TRP A 520 -2.40 -15.66 -16.12
C TRP A 520 -1.37 -14.61 -15.65
N ALA A 521 -1.10 -14.49 -14.35
CA ALA A 521 0.02 -13.70 -13.83
C ALA A 521 1.35 -14.48 -13.85
N ALA A 522 1.30 -15.82 -13.84
CA ALA A 522 2.49 -16.67 -13.71
C ALA A 522 3.50 -16.48 -14.87
N PHE A 523 3.04 -16.41 -16.12
CA PHE A 523 3.95 -16.20 -17.26
C PHE A 523 4.68 -14.86 -17.20
N PRO A 524 4.01 -13.69 -17.09
CA PRO A 524 4.74 -12.42 -16.99
C PRO A 524 5.62 -12.37 -15.74
N THR A 525 5.18 -12.96 -14.62
CA THR A 525 6.01 -13.09 -13.41
C THR A 525 7.29 -13.89 -13.69
N ALA A 526 7.21 -14.99 -14.42
CA ALA A 526 8.39 -15.78 -14.80
C ALA A 526 9.34 -14.99 -15.71
N VAL A 527 8.82 -14.18 -16.65
CA VAL A 527 9.63 -13.29 -17.48
C VAL A 527 10.38 -12.29 -16.60
N VAL A 528 9.68 -11.61 -15.69
CA VAL A 528 10.30 -10.69 -14.73
C VAL A 528 11.36 -11.38 -13.89
N PHE A 529 11.04 -12.56 -13.36
CA PHE A 529 11.96 -13.35 -12.54
C PHE A 529 13.25 -13.67 -13.30
N ILE A 530 13.15 -14.10 -14.57
CA ILE A 530 14.32 -14.34 -15.44
C ILE A 530 15.12 -13.06 -15.63
N PHE A 531 14.48 -11.91 -15.87
CA PHE A 531 15.19 -10.65 -16.08
C PHE A 531 15.98 -10.19 -14.84
N PHE A 532 15.40 -10.31 -13.65
CA PHE A 532 16.09 -9.94 -12.43
C PHE A 532 17.14 -10.95 -11.99
N THR A 533 16.98 -12.24 -12.30
CA THR A 533 17.99 -13.27 -11.95
C THR A 533 19.12 -13.35 -12.97
N CYS A 534 18.82 -13.50 -14.27
CA CYS A 534 19.84 -13.76 -15.30
C CYS A 534 20.68 -12.52 -15.66
N PHE A 535 20.14 -11.32 -15.41
CA PHE A 535 20.88 -10.07 -15.54
C PHE A 535 21.13 -9.41 -14.17
N GLY A 536 20.97 -10.18 -13.10
CA GLY A 536 21.24 -9.77 -11.73
C GLY A 536 22.69 -10.03 -11.40
N HIS A 537 23.56 -9.05 -11.66
CA HIS A 537 24.67 -8.57 -10.83
C HIS A 537 25.24 -7.33 -11.52
#